data_AF-A0A9R1B0U2-F1
#
_entry.id   AF-A0A9R1B0U2-F1
#
_cell.length_a   1.000
_cell.length_b   1.000
_cell.length_c   1.000
_cell.angle_alpha   90.00
_cell.angle_beta   90.00
_cell.angle_gamma   90.00
#
_symmetry.space_group_name_H-M   'P 1'
#
loop_
_entity.id
_entity.type
_entity.pdbx_description
1 polymer ?
#
loop_
_entity_poly.entity_id
_entity_poly.type
_entity_poly.pdbx_seq_one_letter_code
_entity_poly.pdbx_strand_id
1 'polypeptide(L)'
;MKITVRGSTVVVPAEETPRLRLWNANPDLVVPRFHTPSVYFFRRGAGEGEEAGRYFDAERMRRALAEALVPFYPMAGRLARDEDGRVEIDCNAEGVLFVEADAPDGTVDDFGDFAPTMDLKRLIPAVDFTGGISSYPLLVVQVTHFKCGGVALGIGMQHHVADGFSGLHFINSWADLCRGVPIAVMPFIDRTLLRARP
;
A
#
# COMPACT_ATOMS: atom_id res chain seq x y z
N MET A 1 -20.82 -12.97 -0.53
CA MET A 1 -20.58 -11.79 0.34
C MET A 1 -20.59 -10.49 -0.48
N LYS A 2 -21.28 -9.44 -0.01
CA LYS A 2 -21.26 -8.07 -0.59
C LYS A 2 -20.21 -7.22 0.13
N ILE A 3 -19.43 -6.44 -0.62
CA ILE A 3 -18.45 -5.48 -0.09
C ILE A 3 -18.85 -4.11 -0.61
N THR A 4 -18.95 -3.12 0.28
CA THR A 4 -19.31 -1.74 -0.06
C THR A 4 -18.23 -0.79 0.41
N VAL A 5 -17.72 0.04 -0.50
CA VAL A 5 -16.78 1.11 -0.14
C VAL A 5 -17.53 2.19 0.65
N ARG A 6 -17.04 2.48 1.85
CA ARG A 6 -17.53 3.56 2.72
C ARG A 6 -16.93 4.91 2.35
N GLY A 7 -15.65 4.91 2.00
CA GLY A 7 -14.92 6.13 1.66
C GLY A 7 -13.56 5.81 1.03
N SER A 8 -13.03 6.80 0.32
CA SER A 8 -11.68 6.75 -0.22
C SER A 8 -10.99 8.10 -0.02
N THR A 9 -9.68 8.06 0.17
CA THR A 9 -8.86 9.25 0.38
C THR A 9 -7.48 9.03 -0.19
N VAL A 10 -6.92 10.06 -0.82
CA VAL A 10 -5.51 10.06 -1.20
C VAL A 10 -4.70 10.55 -0.01
N VAL A 11 -3.80 9.71 0.50
CA VAL A 11 -2.92 10.04 1.62
C VAL A 11 -1.56 10.45 1.08
N VAL A 12 -1.17 11.69 1.37
CA VAL A 12 0.12 12.26 0.98
C VAL A 12 1.12 12.18 2.15
N PRO A 13 2.44 12.31 1.92
CA PRO A 13 3.42 12.40 3.01
C PRO A 13 3.08 13.51 4.01
N ALA A 14 3.33 13.26 5.29
CA ALA A 14 3.02 14.21 6.38
C ALA A 14 3.90 15.48 6.35
N GLU A 15 5.07 15.39 5.72
CA GLU A 15 6.07 16.45 5.62
C GLU A 15 6.55 16.60 4.18
N GLU A 16 7.30 17.67 3.90
CA GLU A 16 7.93 17.84 2.60
C GLU A 16 8.95 16.72 2.33
N THR A 17 8.85 16.09 1.17
CA THR A 17 9.73 15.02 0.72
C THR A 17 10.53 15.42 -0.52
N PRO A 18 11.72 14.82 -0.76
CA PRO A 18 12.52 15.11 -1.94
C PRO A 18 11.72 14.99 -3.24
N ARG A 19 11.74 16.05 -4.04
CA ARG A 19 11.13 16.10 -5.38
C ARG A 19 12.19 15.76 -6.42
N LEU A 20 12.20 14.52 -6.87
CA LEU A 20 13.23 13.99 -7.77
C LEU A 20 12.71 12.86 -8.65
N ARG A 21 13.51 12.53 -9.66
CA ARG A 21 13.32 11.35 -10.51
C ARG A 21 14.24 10.25 -10.01
N LEU A 22 13.66 9.18 -9.49
CA LEU A 22 14.42 8.05 -8.97
C LEU A 22 14.64 7.04 -10.10
N TRP A 23 15.90 6.94 -10.52
CA TRP A 23 16.33 6.01 -11.55
C TRP A 23 16.12 4.56 -11.11
N ASN A 24 15.49 3.77 -11.97
CA ASN A 24 15.30 2.32 -11.78
C ASN A 24 16.50 1.55 -12.32
N ALA A 25 17.01 0.57 -11.58
CA ALA A 25 18.01 -0.39 -12.04
C ALA A 25 17.36 -1.47 -12.92
N ASN A 26 18.19 -2.31 -13.56
CA ASN A 26 17.67 -3.36 -14.44
C ASN A 26 16.71 -4.34 -13.74
N PRO A 27 16.96 -4.80 -12.50
CA PRO A 27 15.98 -5.62 -11.76
C PRO A 27 14.65 -4.92 -11.53
N ASP A 28 14.64 -3.59 -11.39
CA ASP A 28 13.42 -2.80 -11.16
C ASP A 28 12.55 -2.63 -12.42
N LEU A 29 13.09 -2.95 -13.61
CA LEU A 29 12.39 -2.83 -14.89
C LEU A 29 11.78 -4.15 -15.36
N VAL A 30 12.28 -5.29 -14.90
CA VAL A 30 11.82 -6.63 -15.33
C VAL A 30 10.77 -7.14 -14.34
N VAL A 31 9.69 -6.37 -14.20
CA VAL A 31 8.61 -6.61 -13.22
C VAL A 31 7.23 -6.49 -13.87
N PRO A 32 6.16 -7.02 -13.24
CA PRO A 32 4.80 -6.85 -13.73
C PRO A 32 4.41 -5.38 -13.91
N ARG A 33 3.58 -5.10 -14.92
CA ARG A 33 3.09 -3.75 -15.25
C ARG A 33 1.83 -3.33 -14.48
N PHE A 34 1.31 -4.21 -13.65
CA PHE A 34 0.14 -4.00 -12.80
C PHE A 34 0.54 -4.13 -11.33
N HIS A 35 -0.33 -3.69 -10.43
CA HIS A 35 -0.12 -3.83 -8.99
C HIS A 35 -0.11 -5.30 -8.58
N THR A 36 0.96 -5.73 -7.91
CA THR A 36 1.00 -7.04 -7.27
C THR A 36 0.09 -7.02 -6.04
N PRO A 37 -0.88 -7.93 -5.94
CA PRO A 37 -1.81 -7.98 -4.82
C PRO A 37 -1.23 -8.74 -3.62
N SER A 38 -1.55 -8.30 -2.41
CA SER A 38 -1.45 -9.09 -1.18
C SER A 38 -2.60 -8.76 -0.24
N VAL A 39 -3.01 -9.71 0.60
CA VAL A 39 -4.11 -9.53 1.56
C VAL A 39 -3.69 -10.08 2.91
N TYR A 40 -3.88 -9.28 3.95
CA TYR A 40 -3.67 -9.67 5.35
C TYR A 40 -5.02 -9.81 6.04
N PHE A 41 -5.23 -10.89 6.78
CA PHE A 41 -6.45 -11.14 7.53
C PHE A 41 -6.20 -11.08 9.03
N PHE A 42 -7.07 -10.37 9.74
CA PHE A 42 -7.01 -10.20 11.17
C PHE A 42 -8.34 -10.60 11.79
N ARG A 43 -8.30 -11.51 12.75
CA ARG A 43 -9.48 -11.87 13.56
C ARG A 43 -9.52 -11.02 14.83
N ARG A 44 -10.72 -10.70 15.30
CA ARG A 44 -10.90 -10.08 16.62
C ARG A 44 -10.89 -11.16 17.70
N GLY A 45 -10.17 -10.94 18.79
CA GLY A 45 -10.07 -11.91 19.89
C GLY A 45 -11.36 -12.00 20.71
N ALA A 46 -11.71 -13.20 21.21
CA ALA A 46 -12.79 -13.35 22.18
C ALA A 46 -12.40 -12.70 23.51
N GLY A 47 -13.17 -11.72 23.99
CA GLY A 47 -12.90 -10.99 25.24
C GLY A 47 -12.34 -9.58 25.06
N GLU A 48 -12.03 -9.16 23.83
CA GLU A 48 -11.75 -7.76 23.50
C GLU A 48 -13.08 -6.99 23.49
N GLY A 49 -13.51 -6.55 24.67
CA GLY A 49 -14.78 -5.87 24.92
C GLY A 49 -15.09 -4.73 23.95
N GLU A 50 -16.36 -4.31 23.92
CA GLU A 50 -16.85 -3.21 23.06
C GLU A 50 -16.26 -1.83 23.41
N GLU A 51 -15.41 -1.73 24.44
CA GLU A 51 -14.94 -0.43 24.96
C GLU A 51 -13.70 0.13 24.24
N ALA A 52 -13.99 1.21 23.49
CA ALA A 52 -13.26 2.49 23.46
C ALA A 52 -12.01 2.64 22.58
N GLY A 53 -11.93 1.90 21.47
CA GLY A 53 -11.13 2.28 20.30
C GLY A 53 -11.57 1.50 19.06
N ARG A 54 -11.73 2.15 17.90
CA ARG A 54 -12.04 1.42 16.66
C ARG A 54 -10.87 0.49 16.34
N TYR A 55 -11.08 -0.82 16.46
CA TYR A 55 -10.17 -1.84 15.91
C TYR A 55 -9.92 -1.52 14.43
N PHE A 56 -8.65 -1.31 14.05
CA PHE A 56 -8.27 -0.73 12.76
C PHE A 56 -8.90 0.65 12.49
N ASP A 57 -8.73 1.61 13.41
CA ASP A 57 -9.20 2.99 13.24
C ASP A 57 -8.56 3.67 12.01
N ALA A 58 -9.39 4.07 11.07
CA ALA A 58 -8.93 4.57 9.77
C ALA A 58 -8.22 5.92 9.86
N GLU A 59 -8.60 6.80 10.79
CA GLU A 59 -7.91 8.09 11.00
C GLU A 59 -6.50 7.87 11.51
N ARG A 60 -6.34 7.00 12.52
CA ARG A 60 -5.02 6.59 13.03
C ARG A 60 -4.18 5.94 11.94
N MET A 61 -4.76 5.05 11.15
CA MET A 61 -4.08 4.38 10.05
C MET A 61 -3.62 5.35 8.96
N ARG A 62 -4.47 6.30 8.55
CA ARG A 62 -4.12 7.35 7.59
C ARG A 62 -3.00 8.25 8.09
N ARG A 63 -3.06 8.66 9.36
CA ARG A 63 -2.01 9.50 9.96
C ARG A 63 -0.65 8.78 9.95
N ALA A 64 -0.61 7.54 10.44
CA ALA A 64 0.60 6.73 10.40
C ALA A 64 1.09 6.44 8.98
N LEU A 65 0.16 6.33 8.01
CA LEU A 65 0.52 6.16 6.60
C LEU A 65 1.19 7.43 6.05
N ALA A 66 0.64 8.61 6.33
CA ALA A 66 1.26 9.88 5.95
C ALA A 66 2.66 10.04 6.55
N GLU A 67 2.84 9.66 7.82
CA GLU A 67 4.15 9.65 8.49
C GLU A 67 5.12 8.65 7.86
N ALA A 68 4.68 7.41 7.57
CA ALA A 68 5.50 6.40 6.90
C ALA A 68 5.94 6.83 5.49
N LEU A 69 5.09 7.57 4.78
CA LEU A 69 5.40 8.08 3.44
C LEU A 69 6.50 9.16 3.44
N VAL A 70 6.93 9.69 4.59
CA VAL A 70 8.05 10.65 4.64
C VAL A 70 9.39 9.94 4.34
N PRO A 71 9.83 8.93 5.12
CA PRO A 71 11.05 8.19 4.78
C PRO A 71 10.87 7.29 3.55
N PHE A 72 9.67 6.78 3.29
CA PHE A 72 9.37 5.95 2.12
C PHE A 72 8.72 6.75 0.97
N TYR A 73 9.15 7.99 0.78
CA TYR A 73 8.58 8.93 -0.19
C TYR A 73 8.39 8.43 -1.62
N PRO A 74 9.20 7.50 -2.19
CA PRO A 74 8.93 7.00 -3.53
C PRO A 74 7.56 6.30 -3.64
N MET A 75 7.04 5.75 -2.55
CA MET A 75 5.74 5.07 -2.53
C MET A 75 4.56 6.02 -2.82
N ALA A 76 4.71 7.30 -2.51
CA ALA A 76 3.73 8.36 -2.81
C ALA A 76 3.90 8.96 -4.22
N GLY A 77 4.82 8.45 -5.03
CA GLY A 77 5.10 8.96 -6.36
C GLY A 77 4.15 8.45 -7.45
N ARG A 78 4.58 8.64 -8.70
CA ARG A 78 3.99 8.06 -9.91
C ARG A 78 5.06 7.40 -10.77
N LEU A 79 4.67 6.51 -11.67
CA LEU A 79 5.59 6.09 -12.72
C LEU A 79 5.67 7.19 -13.76
N ALA A 80 6.85 7.32 -14.35
CA ALA A 80 7.04 8.14 -15.52
C ALA A 80 8.22 7.59 -16.34
N ARG A 81 8.60 8.31 -17.40
CA ARG A 81 9.71 7.94 -18.28
C ARG A 81 10.70 9.07 -18.40
N ASP A 82 11.97 8.72 -18.53
CA ASP A 82 13.03 9.66 -18.92
C ASP A 82 13.00 9.91 -20.44
N GLU A 83 13.96 10.71 -20.93
CA GLU A 83 14.11 11.08 -22.34
C GLU A 83 14.33 9.86 -23.26
N ASP A 84 14.98 8.81 -22.76
CA ASP A 84 15.24 7.55 -23.47
C ASP A 84 14.06 6.56 -23.37
N GLY A 85 12.99 6.94 -22.66
CA GLY A 85 11.81 6.11 -22.45
C GLY A 85 11.95 5.07 -21.34
N ARG A 86 13.05 5.08 -20.57
CA ARG A 86 13.25 4.20 -19.40
C ARG A 86 12.24 4.56 -18.33
N VAL A 87 11.59 3.55 -17.74
CA VAL A 87 10.65 3.77 -16.64
C VAL A 87 11.42 4.17 -15.38
N GLU A 88 10.96 5.21 -14.71
CA GLU A 88 11.49 5.72 -13.45
C GLU A 88 10.36 6.12 -12.50
N ILE A 89 10.72 6.44 -11.25
CA ILE A 89 9.74 6.90 -10.25
C ILE A 89 9.80 8.43 -10.17
N ASP A 90 8.67 9.06 -10.46
CA ASP A 90 8.45 10.48 -10.17
C ASP A 90 8.11 10.65 -8.70
N CYS A 91 9.04 11.13 -7.88
CA CYS A 91 8.81 11.39 -6.47
C CYS A 91 8.06 12.72 -6.27
N ASN A 92 6.82 12.75 -6.77
CA ASN A 92 5.95 13.92 -6.82
C ASN A 92 4.94 14.00 -5.66
N ALA A 93 5.06 13.11 -4.67
CA ALA A 93 4.25 13.09 -3.45
C ALA A 93 2.73 13.23 -3.66
N GLU A 94 2.21 12.81 -4.82
CA GLU A 94 0.77 12.81 -5.08
C GLU A 94 0.00 11.80 -4.22
N GLY A 95 0.72 10.95 -3.48
CA GLY A 95 0.15 10.12 -2.43
C GLY A 95 -0.33 8.77 -2.91
N VAL A 96 -0.91 8.04 -1.97
CA VAL A 96 -1.39 6.65 -2.12
C VAL A 96 -2.89 6.60 -1.88
N LEU A 97 -3.59 5.68 -2.56
CA LEU A 97 -5.03 5.54 -2.36
C LEU A 97 -5.31 4.70 -1.11
N PHE A 98 -6.07 5.25 -0.17
CA PHE A 98 -6.57 4.56 1.02
C PHE A 98 -8.09 4.43 0.93
N VAL A 99 -8.59 3.19 0.96
CA VAL A 99 -10.03 2.87 0.86
C VAL A 99 -10.51 2.21 2.14
N GLU A 100 -11.67 2.63 2.61
CA GLU A 100 -12.40 1.99 3.69
C GLU A 100 -13.61 1.28 3.10
N ALA A 101 -13.81 0.02 3.48
CA ALA A 101 -14.93 -0.79 3.01
C ALA A 101 -15.54 -1.60 4.16
N ASP A 102 -16.79 -1.98 3.98
CA ASP A 102 -17.56 -2.80 4.91
C ASP A 102 -18.13 -4.02 4.18
N ALA A 103 -18.10 -5.17 4.84
CA ALA A 103 -18.68 -6.44 4.40
C ALA A 103 -19.75 -6.87 5.43
N PRO A 104 -20.96 -6.26 5.41
CA PRO A 104 -21.94 -6.36 6.49
C PRO A 104 -22.54 -7.76 6.66
N ASP A 105 -22.50 -8.57 5.59
CA ASP A 105 -23.11 -9.90 5.55
C ASP A 105 -22.08 -11.03 5.53
N GLY A 106 -20.79 -10.72 5.72
CA GLY A 106 -19.73 -11.71 5.63
C GLY A 106 -18.74 -11.68 6.77
N THR A 107 -17.97 -12.76 6.87
CA THR A 107 -16.93 -12.96 7.87
C THR A 107 -15.58 -13.19 7.19
N VAL A 108 -14.49 -13.01 7.94
CA VAL A 108 -13.14 -13.35 7.45
C VAL A 108 -13.05 -14.84 7.09
N ASP A 109 -13.76 -15.70 7.82
CA ASP A 109 -13.72 -17.16 7.62
C ASP A 109 -14.49 -17.59 6.35
N ASP A 110 -15.29 -16.70 5.74
CA ASP A 110 -15.92 -16.97 4.44
C ASP A 110 -14.88 -17.13 3.31
N PHE A 111 -13.63 -16.69 3.52
CA PHE A 111 -12.50 -16.93 2.62
C PHE A 111 -11.80 -18.27 2.84
N GLY A 112 -12.31 -19.12 3.74
CA GLY A 112 -11.87 -20.50 3.93
C GLY A 112 -10.42 -20.61 4.42
N ASP A 113 -9.61 -21.34 3.66
CA ASP A 113 -8.17 -21.55 3.92
C ASP A 113 -7.29 -20.38 3.43
N PHE A 114 -7.92 -19.30 2.95
CA PHE A 114 -7.27 -18.12 2.38
C PHE A 114 -6.47 -18.42 1.10
N ALA A 115 -6.83 -19.48 0.37
CA ALA A 115 -6.27 -19.73 -0.95
C ALA A 115 -6.41 -18.50 -1.86
N PRO A 116 -5.40 -18.19 -2.71
CA PRO A 116 -5.36 -16.98 -3.51
C PRO A 116 -6.31 -17.07 -4.72
N THR A 117 -7.62 -17.01 -4.46
CA THR A 117 -8.65 -17.01 -5.50
C THR A 117 -8.91 -15.58 -6.01
N MET A 118 -9.67 -15.49 -7.11
CA MET A 118 -10.09 -14.20 -7.67
C MET A 118 -10.98 -13.40 -6.72
N ASP A 119 -11.61 -14.02 -5.72
CA ASP A 119 -12.43 -13.32 -4.74
C ASP A 119 -11.62 -12.36 -3.88
N LEU A 120 -10.34 -12.65 -3.61
CA LEU A 120 -9.45 -11.76 -2.86
C LEU A 120 -9.23 -10.41 -3.56
N LYS A 121 -9.38 -10.33 -4.89
CA LYS A 121 -9.26 -9.06 -5.62
C LYS A 121 -10.30 -8.04 -5.19
N ARG A 122 -11.42 -8.47 -4.62
CA ARG A 122 -12.48 -7.58 -4.11
C ARG A 122 -12.09 -6.87 -2.81
N LEU A 123 -11.02 -7.33 -2.15
CA LEU A 123 -10.45 -6.74 -0.95
C LEU A 123 -9.35 -5.72 -1.27
N ILE A 124 -9.07 -5.46 -2.55
CA ILE A 124 -8.01 -4.55 -3.01
C ILE A 124 -8.68 -3.52 -3.92
N PRO A 125 -8.30 -2.23 -3.86
CA PRO A 125 -8.85 -1.23 -4.77
C PRO A 125 -8.59 -1.61 -6.23
N ALA A 126 -9.61 -1.49 -7.07
CA ALA A 126 -9.43 -1.58 -8.51
C ALA A 126 -8.62 -0.39 -9.01
N VAL A 127 -7.68 -0.63 -9.92
CA VAL A 127 -6.84 0.42 -10.52
C VAL A 127 -7.13 0.51 -12.01
N ASP A 128 -7.39 1.72 -12.48
CA ASP A 128 -7.53 2.01 -13.90
C ASP A 128 -6.16 2.33 -14.53
N PHE A 129 -5.74 1.49 -15.46
CA PHE A 129 -4.48 1.62 -16.18
C PHE A 129 -4.63 2.33 -17.53
N THR A 130 -5.85 2.73 -17.93
CA THR A 130 -6.12 3.30 -19.26
C THR A 130 -5.58 4.72 -19.43
N GLY A 131 -5.44 5.46 -18.34
CA GLY A 131 -4.90 6.83 -18.32
C GLY A 131 -3.37 6.95 -18.48
N GLY A 132 -2.66 5.83 -18.63
CA GLY A 132 -1.19 5.80 -18.72
C GLY A 132 -0.51 5.63 -17.36
N ILE A 133 0.82 5.48 -17.38
CA ILE A 133 1.58 5.04 -16.19
C ILE A 133 1.63 6.08 -15.06
N SER A 134 1.42 7.36 -15.40
CA SER A 134 1.41 8.46 -14.44
C SER A 134 0.04 8.71 -13.81
N SER A 135 -1.04 8.07 -14.29
CA SER A 135 -2.40 8.36 -13.84
C SER A 135 -2.83 7.60 -12.58
N TYR A 136 -2.10 6.55 -12.20
CA TYR A 136 -2.44 5.72 -11.05
C TYR A 136 -1.38 5.81 -9.93
N PRO A 137 -1.80 5.68 -8.66
CA PRO A 137 -0.87 5.64 -7.55
C PRO A 137 -0.04 4.35 -7.56
N LEU A 138 1.19 4.42 -7.05
CA LEU A 138 2.08 3.25 -6.96
C LEU A 138 1.63 2.26 -5.87
N LEU A 139 0.90 2.75 -4.87
CA LEU A 139 0.32 1.95 -3.80
C LEU A 139 -1.17 2.26 -3.66
N VAL A 140 -1.95 1.19 -3.55
CA VAL A 140 -3.36 1.24 -3.17
C VAL A 140 -3.59 0.32 -1.98
N VAL A 141 -4.41 0.79 -1.04
CA VAL A 141 -4.69 0.10 0.21
C VAL A 141 -6.20 0.11 0.44
N GLN A 142 -6.75 -1.02 0.89
CA GLN A 142 -8.13 -1.11 1.36
C GLN A 142 -8.20 -1.80 2.72
N VAL A 143 -8.90 -1.17 3.66
CA VAL A 143 -9.27 -1.74 4.94
C VAL A 143 -10.73 -2.16 4.87
N THR A 144 -11.00 -3.46 4.94
CA THR A 144 -12.35 -4.02 4.87
C THR A 144 -12.75 -4.56 6.23
N HIS A 145 -13.81 -4.01 6.83
CA HIS A 145 -14.36 -4.47 8.11
C HIS A 145 -15.49 -5.49 7.87
N PHE A 146 -15.46 -6.58 8.61
CA PHE A 146 -16.41 -7.69 8.49
C PHE A 146 -17.41 -7.69 9.65
N LYS A 147 -18.56 -8.33 9.45
CA LYS A 147 -19.62 -8.47 10.47
C LYS A 147 -19.11 -9.05 11.78
N CYS A 148 -18.18 -10.01 11.73
CA CYS A 148 -17.60 -10.64 12.91
C CYS A 148 -16.56 -9.79 13.65
N GLY A 149 -16.35 -8.53 13.24
CA GLY A 149 -15.30 -7.66 13.76
C GLY A 149 -13.90 -7.95 13.20
N GLY A 150 -13.76 -8.99 12.37
CA GLY A 150 -12.53 -9.25 11.61
C GLY A 150 -12.25 -8.14 10.58
N VAL A 151 -11.00 -8.05 10.14
CA VAL A 151 -10.53 -7.06 9.18
C VAL A 151 -9.66 -7.73 8.12
N ALA A 152 -9.80 -7.29 6.88
CA ALA A 152 -8.84 -7.57 5.82
C ALA A 152 -8.15 -6.28 5.38
N LEU A 153 -6.82 -6.33 5.27
CA LEU A 153 -6.00 -5.27 4.69
C LEU A 153 -5.52 -5.74 3.32
N GLY A 154 -6.10 -5.20 2.26
CA GLY A 154 -5.68 -5.47 0.88
C GLY A 154 -4.69 -4.42 0.41
N ILE A 155 -3.60 -4.87 -0.20
CA ILE A 155 -2.52 -4.05 -0.73
C ILE A 155 -2.35 -4.36 -2.21
N GLY A 156 -2.32 -3.33 -3.04
CA GLY A 156 -1.80 -3.40 -4.40
C GLY A 156 -0.58 -2.50 -4.52
N MET A 157 0.56 -3.05 -4.93
CA MET A 157 1.81 -2.28 -5.08
C MET A 157 2.40 -2.44 -6.48
N GLN A 158 2.80 -1.35 -7.11
CA GLN A 158 3.49 -1.34 -8.39
C GLN A 158 4.97 -1.72 -8.19
N HIS A 159 5.41 -2.87 -8.67
CA HIS A 159 6.75 -3.40 -8.37
C HIS A 159 7.94 -2.61 -8.93
N HIS A 160 7.74 -1.66 -9.84
CA HIS A 160 8.82 -0.75 -10.24
C HIS A 160 9.26 0.14 -9.07
N VAL A 161 8.41 0.38 -8.06
CA VAL A 161 8.82 1.18 -6.89
C VAL A 161 9.60 0.36 -5.87
N ALA A 162 9.35 -0.93 -5.75
CA ALA A 162 9.99 -1.79 -4.75
C ALA A 162 9.70 -3.27 -5.02
N ASP A 163 10.61 -4.13 -4.60
CA ASP A 163 10.36 -5.57 -4.52
C ASP A 163 9.49 -5.94 -3.31
N GLY A 164 9.18 -7.24 -3.18
CA GLY A 164 8.35 -7.73 -2.07
C GLY A 164 8.97 -7.50 -0.69
N PHE A 165 10.30 -7.59 -0.58
CA PHE A 165 11.00 -7.39 0.69
C PHE A 165 10.89 -5.93 1.16
N SER A 166 11.13 -4.99 0.24
CA SER A 166 11.01 -3.55 0.49
C SER A 166 9.55 -3.13 0.70
N GLY A 167 8.61 -3.77 0.00
CA GLY A 167 7.17 -3.61 0.25
C GLY A 167 6.76 -4.04 1.65
N LEU A 168 7.23 -5.21 2.12
CA LEU A 168 7.00 -5.67 3.50
C LEU A 168 7.64 -4.73 4.52
N HIS A 169 8.84 -4.23 4.23
CA HIS A 169 9.49 -3.23 5.09
C HIS A 169 8.63 -1.98 5.26
N PHE A 170 8.03 -1.48 4.18
CA PHE A 170 7.09 -0.36 4.23
C PHE A 170 5.83 -0.69 5.05
N ILE A 171 5.16 -1.82 4.77
CA ILE A 171 3.93 -2.21 5.48
C ILE A 171 4.17 -2.40 6.99
N ASN A 172 5.29 -3.01 7.37
CA ASN A 172 5.67 -3.18 8.76
C ASN A 172 6.01 -1.84 9.43
N SER A 173 6.73 -0.94 8.74
CA SER A 173 7.05 0.40 9.24
C SER A 173 5.78 1.25 9.45
N TRP A 174 4.83 1.15 8.54
CA TRP A 174 3.51 1.78 8.70
C TRP A 174 2.76 1.20 9.91
N ALA A 175 2.78 -0.12 10.10
CA ALA A 175 2.17 -0.76 11.25
C ALA A 175 2.86 -0.40 12.58
N ASP A 176 4.18 -0.23 12.59
CA ASP A 176 4.96 0.24 13.75
C ASP A 176 4.50 1.64 14.17
N LEU A 177 4.48 2.59 13.24
CA LEU A 177 4.01 3.95 13.50
C LEU A 177 2.56 3.97 13.95
N CYS A 178 1.71 3.15 13.32
CA CYS A 178 0.33 2.99 13.76
C CYS A 178 0.26 2.55 15.22
N ARG A 179 1.13 1.62 15.67
CA ARG A 179 1.23 1.17 17.07
C ARG A 179 1.95 2.15 18.01
N GLY A 180 2.47 3.27 17.51
CA GLY A 180 3.26 4.22 18.29
C GLY A 180 4.71 3.76 18.54
N VAL A 181 5.20 2.84 17.70
CA VAL A 181 6.59 2.36 17.70
C VAL A 181 7.34 3.07 16.57
N PRO A 182 8.56 3.60 16.80
CA PRO A 182 9.33 4.22 15.74
C PRO A 182 9.81 3.19 14.71
N ILE A 183 10.07 3.65 13.48
CA ILE A 183 10.65 2.81 12.42
C ILE A 183 12.04 2.32 12.87
N ALA A 184 12.21 1.01 12.93
CA ALA A 184 13.45 0.40 13.43
C ALA A 184 14.64 0.58 12.48
N VAL A 185 14.41 0.50 11.16
CA VAL A 185 15.45 0.62 10.13
C VAL A 185 14.97 1.59 9.06
N MET A 186 15.69 2.69 8.83
CA MET A 186 15.33 3.65 7.79
C MET A 186 15.62 3.08 6.39
N PRO A 187 14.77 3.36 5.38
CA PRO A 187 15.04 2.93 4.01
C PRO A 187 16.26 3.63 3.44
N PHE A 188 17.09 2.88 2.71
CA PHE A 188 18.14 3.43 1.87
C PHE A 188 17.63 3.51 0.42
N ILE A 189 17.63 4.71 -0.16
CA ILE A 189 16.98 4.98 -1.46
C ILE A 189 18.03 5.51 -2.44
N ASP A 190 18.86 4.61 -2.94
CA ASP A 190 19.73 4.86 -4.09
C ASP A 190 19.94 3.55 -4.87
N ARG A 191 19.33 3.48 -6.05
CA ARG A 191 19.40 2.29 -6.93
C ARG A 191 20.60 2.33 -7.86
N THR A 192 21.35 3.43 -7.89
CA THR A 192 22.50 3.58 -8.79
C THR A 192 23.65 2.65 -8.42
N LEU A 193 23.66 2.09 -7.20
CA LEU A 193 24.56 1.02 -6.77
C LEU A 193 24.50 -0.22 -7.66
N LEU A 194 23.37 -0.44 -8.34
CA LEU A 194 23.15 -1.55 -9.27
C LEU A 194 23.38 -1.17 -10.74
N ARG A 195 23.96 0.00 -11.02
CA ARG A 195 24.40 0.34 -12.38
C ARG A 195 25.46 -0.65 -12.83
N ALA A 196 25.33 -1.15 -14.05
CA ALA A 196 26.42 -1.85 -14.69
C ALA A 196 27.64 -0.93 -14.70
N ARG A 197 28.81 -1.46 -14.31
CA ARG A 197 30.06 -0.72 -14.46
C ARG A 197 30.26 -0.44 -15.96
N PRO A 198 30.76 0.75 -16.33
CA PRO A 198 31.06 1.08 -17.71
C PRO A 198 32.06 0.11 -18.33
#